data_AF-A0A561V7I5-F1
#
_entry.id   AF-A0A561V7I5-F1
#
_cell.length_a   1.000
_cell.length_b   1.000
_cell.length_c   1.000
_cell.angle_alpha   90.00
_cell.angle_beta   90.00
_cell.angle_gamma   90.00
#
_symmetry.space_group_name_H-M   'P 1'
#
loop_
_entity.id
_entity.type
_entity.pdbx_description
1 polymer ?
#
loop_
_entity_poly.entity_id
_entity_poly.type
_entity_poly.pdbx_seq_one_letter_code
_entity_poly.pdbx_strand_id
1 'polypeptide(L)'
;MVVEEDPPEPVEPTAGSGAVVVERVVPASGNLWLRGQQFWFGPQRARQRVRIWIDTTTAHVSLDGWHYKTLPSRLSSLDLDKLRAAGAPTAGPPPPRPDTRELISGDPVAIDRVVTASGTVSVARRSLSVGQQWAGRHVTLRLENDLAQVIIDGTIVRTLSLNLSPSQRLRLQGARPAGPAPEPDRRPARIQRQVSARGSTQVTGQTVQIGYRYAGRVVTIEVDETVLRVFDDADEAITTVPRTTTAPVVRHKAYGHRVESTISQEVSPLN
;
A
#
# COMPACT_ATOMS: atom_id res chain seq x y z
N MET A 1 7.42 -61.84 4.62
CA MET A 1 8.11 -60.85 5.46
C MET A 1 8.30 -59.62 4.58
N VAL A 2 7.29 -58.76 4.55
CA VAL A 2 7.29 -57.53 3.74
C VAL A 2 7.99 -56.49 4.60
N VAL A 3 9.11 -55.97 4.11
CA VAL A 3 9.84 -54.89 4.79
C VAL A 3 9.09 -53.60 4.46
N GLU A 4 8.37 -53.05 5.43
CA GLU A 4 7.84 -51.69 5.33
C GLU A 4 9.04 -50.73 5.37
N GLU A 5 9.23 -50.03 4.26
CA GLU A 5 10.20 -48.94 4.12
C GLU A 5 9.57 -47.71 4.77
N ASP A 6 10.12 -47.30 5.92
CA ASP A 6 9.71 -46.13 6.69
C ASP A 6 9.77 -44.87 5.79
N PRO A 7 8.72 -44.03 5.72
CA PRO A 7 8.77 -42.81 4.93
C PRO A 7 9.90 -41.89 5.46
N PRO A 8 10.67 -41.23 4.58
CA PRO A 8 11.77 -40.40 5.03
C PRO A 8 11.25 -39.27 5.92
N GLU A 9 11.77 -39.20 7.14
CA GLU A 9 11.53 -38.07 8.04
C GLU A 9 11.83 -36.75 7.30
N PRO A 10 11.01 -35.70 7.52
CA PRO A 10 11.29 -34.39 6.96
C PRO A 10 12.64 -33.91 7.50
N VAL A 11 13.64 -33.86 6.61
CA VAL A 11 14.96 -33.30 6.91
C VAL A 11 14.76 -31.84 7.30
N GLU A 12 14.83 -31.53 8.58
CA GLU A 12 14.91 -30.14 9.04
C GLU A 12 16.13 -29.50 8.37
N PRO A 13 16.00 -28.31 7.75
CA PRO A 13 17.14 -27.65 7.12
C PRO A 13 18.19 -27.37 8.20
N THR A 14 19.28 -28.13 8.15
CA THR A 14 20.46 -28.00 9.01
C THR A 14 20.85 -26.53 9.14
N ALA A 15 20.97 -26.07 10.38
CA ALA A 15 21.49 -24.75 10.73
C ALA A 15 22.70 -24.38 9.85
N GLY A 16 22.59 -23.27 9.12
CA GLY A 16 23.47 -22.90 8.01
C GLY A 16 24.95 -22.95 8.37
N SER A 17 25.69 -23.83 7.71
CA SER A 17 27.14 -23.94 7.81
C SER A 17 27.80 -22.67 7.23
N GLY A 18 28.22 -21.76 8.10
CA GLY A 18 29.10 -20.65 7.73
C GLY A 18 28.44 -19.43 7.08
N ALA A 19 27.12 -19.27 7.13
CA ALA A 19 26.50 -18.02 6.70
C ALA A 19 26.94 -16.83 7.60
N VAL A 20 26.94 -15.61 7.05
CA VAL A 20 27.21 -14.37 7.80
C VAL A 20 26.08 -13.37 7.62
N VAL A 21 25.94 -12.46 8.59
CA VAL A 21 25.01 -11.33 8.48
C VAL A 21 25.77 -10.03 8.32
N VAL A 22 25.35 -9.22 7.35
CA VAL A 22 25.90 -7.90 7.12
C VAL A 22 24.77 -6.87 7.07
N GLU A 23 24.89 -5.82 7.88
CA GLU A 23 24.00 -4.65 7.81
C GLU A 23 24.64 -3.54 6.99
N ARG A 24 23.85 -2.93 6.11
CA ARG A 24 24.30 -1.85 5.23
C ARG A 24 23.20 -0.84 4.99
N VAL A 25 23.58 0.39 4.64
CA VAL A 25 22.67 1.43 4.19
C VAL A 25 22.66 1.43 2.66
N VAL A 26 21.47 1.46 2.06
CA VAL A 26 21.33 1.56 0.60
C VAL A 26 21.90 2.90 0.11
N PRO A 27 22.87 2.91 -0.82
CA PRO A 27 23.41 4.14 -1.39
C PRO A 27 22.36 4.95 -2.15
N ALA A 28 22.63 6.23 -2.42
CA ALA A 28 21.72 7.10 -3.21
C ALA A 28 21.38 6.53 -4.59
N SER A 29 22.31 5.80 -5.21
CA SER A 29 22.10 5.10 -6.49
C SER A 29 21.11 3.93 -6.40
N GLY A 30 20.76 3.47 -5.20
CA GLY A 30 20.00 2.24 -5.00
C GLY A 30 20.80 0.97 -5.24
N ASN A 31 22.10 1.10 -5.53
CA ASN A 31 22.95 -0.01 -5.92
C ASN A 31 24.00 -0.29 -4.84
N LEU A 32 23.82 -1.39 -4.12
CA LEU A 32 24.67 -1.76 -2.99
C LEU A 32 25.64 -2.87 -3.37
N TRP A 33 26.89 -2.77 -2.94
CA TRP A 33 27.91 -3.77 -3.20
C TRP A 33 28.35 -4.47 -1.90
N LEU A 34 28.58 -5.78 -2.00
CA LEU A 34 29.18 -6.59 -0.94
C LEU A 34 30.17 -7.57 -1.57
N ARG A 35 31.47 -7.40 -1.31
CA ARG A 35 32.55 -8.29 -1.76
C ARG A 35 32.46 -8.68 -3.26
N GLY A 36 32.17 -7.72 -4.13
CA GLY A 36 32.07 -7.95 -5.59
C GLY A 36 30.70 -8.44 -6.08
N GLN A 37 29.76 -8.72 -5.18
CA GLN A 37 28.36 -8.94 -5.54
C GLN A 37 27.55 -7.66 -5.41
N GLN A 38 26.71 -7.42 -6.43
CA GLN A 38 25.82 -6.28 -6.54
C GLN A 38 24.40 -6.62 -6.08
N PHE A 39 23.76 -5.71 -5.35
CA PHE A 39 22.39 -5.80 -4.85
C PHE A 39 21.60 -4.56 -5.28
N TRP A 40 20.68 -4.74 -6.24
CA TRP A 40 19.80 -3.67 -6.70
C TRP A 40 18.59 -3.48 -5.77
N PHE A 41 18.43 -2.28 -5.23
CA PHE A 41 17.28 -1.83 -4.42
C PHE A 41 16.48 -0.70 -5.08
N GLY A 42 17.10 -0.01 -6.03
CA GLY A 42 16.58 1.19 -6.67
C GLY A 42 16.71 2.44 -5.80
N PRO A 43 16.86 3.63 -6.41
CA PRO A 43 17.13 4.89 -5.71
C PRO A 43 16.04 5.25 -4.71
N GLN A 44 14.82 4.77 -4.93
CA GLN A 44 13.72 4.95 -3.99
C GLN A 44 13.99 4.38 -2.60
N ARG A 45 14.84 3.35 -2.46
CA ARG A 45 15.22 2.78 -1.16
C ARG A 45 16.49 3.38 -0.56
N ALA A 46 17.03 4.45 -1.16
CA ALA A 46 18.21 5.13 -0.64
C ALA A 46 18.06 5.47 0.85
N ARG A 47 19.16 5.38 1.59
CA ARG A 47 19.25 5.60 3.04
C ARG A 47 18.51 4.59 3.93
N GLN A 48 17.78 3.63 3.37
CA GLN A 48 17.20 2.53 4.15
C GLN A 48 18.31 1.59 4.64
N ARG A 49 18.19 1.10 5.87
CA ARG A 49 19.04 0.02 6.39
C ARG A 49 18.52 -1.32 5.89
N VAL A 50 19.42 -2.16 5.42
CA VAL A 50 19.13 -3.53 4.97
C VAL A 50 20.03 -4.51 5.71
N ARG A 51 19.48 -5.69 5.99
CA ARG A 51 20.22 -6.82 6.55
C ARG A 51 20.37 -7.89 5.47
N ILE A 52 21.59 -8.37 5.28
CA ILE A 52 21.94 -9.37 4.28
C ILE A 52 22.46 -10.59 5.02
N TRP A 53 21.66 -11.65 5.07
CA TRP A 53 22.10 -13.00 5.41
C TRP A 53 22.70 -13.62 4.14
N ILE A 54 23.91 -14.15 4.19
CA ILE A 54 24.57 -14.70 3.00
C ILE A 54 25.49 -15.87 3.33
N ASP A 55 25.35 -16.95 2.56
CA ASP A 55 26.28 -18.08 2.51
C ASP A 55 26.95 -18.16 1.12
N THR A 56 27.55 -19.30 0.78
CA THR A 56 28.21 -19.52 -0.52
C THR A 56 27.24 -19.78 -1.67
N THR A 57 25.96 -20.02 -1.38
CA THR A 57 24.93 -20.40 -2.34
C THR A 57 23.86 -19.33 -2.53
N THR A 58 23.47 -18.66 -1.45
CA THR A 58 22.25 -17.87 -1.34
C THR A 58 22.45 -16.65 -0.48
N ALA A 59 21.85 -15.54 -0.90
CA ALA A 59 21.71 -14.32 -0.12
C ALA A 59 20.23 -14.02 0.13
N HIS A 60 19.86 -13.90 1.39
CA HIS A 60 18.55 -13.42 1.81
C HIS A 60 18.68 -11.99 2.31
N VAL A 61 17.93 -11.10 1.67
CA VAL A 61 17.86 -9.69 2.03
C VAL A 61 16.61 -9.46 2.85
N SER A 62 16.73 -8.78 3.98
CA SER A 62 15.61 -8.34 4.80
C SER A 62 15.57 -6.82 5.01
N LEU A 63 14.34 -6.32 5.15
CA LEU A 63 13.97 -4.94 5.47
C LEU A 63 13.08 -5.00 6.71
N ASP A 64 13.36 -4.20 7.73
CA ASP A 64 12.58 -4.14 8.98
C ASP A 64 12.34 -5.53 9.61
N GLY A 65 13.35 -6.40 9.53
CA GLY A 65 13.30 -7.77 10.05
C GLY A 65 12.63 -8.80 9.13
N TRP A 66 11.92 -8.37 8.08
CA TRP A 66 11.17 -9.25 7.17
C TRP A 66 11.91 -9.55 5.89
N HIS A 67 11.72 -10.77 5.36
CA HIS A 67 12.28 -11.16 4.08
C HIS A 67 11.81 -10.24 2.93
N TYR A 68 12.77 -9.64 2.22
CA TYR A 68 12.49 -8.81 1.04
C TYR A 68 12.68 -9.58 -0.26
N LYS A 69 13.86 -10.17 -0.46
CA LYS A 69 14.17 -10.99 -1.65
C LYS A 69 15.28 -11.99 -1.37
N THR A 70 15.29 -13.04 -2.19
CA THR A 70 16.36 -14.04 -2.26
C THR A 70 17.03 -13.96 -3.62
N LEU A 71 18.34 -14.14 -3.64
CA LEU A 71 19.13 -14.23 -4.86
C LEU A 71 20.32 -15.17 -4.62
N PRO A 72 20.89 -15.78 -5.68
CA PRO A 72 22.11 -16.56 -5.55
C PRO A 72 23.25 -15.73 -4.98
N SER A 73 24.06 -16.33 -4.10
CA SER A 73 25.32 -15.76 -3.65
C SER A 73 26.40 -15.98 -4.70
N ARG A 74 27.29 -14.99 -4.84
CA ARG A 74 28.52 -15.11 -5.64
C ARG A 74 29.77 -15.10 -4.77
N LEU A 75 29.61 -15.18 -3.44
CA LEU A 75 30.71 -15.11 -2.49
C LEU A 75 31.31 -16.50 -2.29
N SER A 76 32.63 -16.57 -2.35
CA SER A 76 33.36 -17.79 -1.98
C SER A 76 33.47 -17.92 -0.46
N SER A 77 33.87 -19.10 0.04
CA SER A 77 34.17 -19.30 1.47
C SER A 77 35.21 -18.28 1.98
N LEU A 78 36.22 -17.97 1.16
CA LEU A 78 37.23 -16.95 1.47
C LEU A 78 36.63 -15.55 1.62
N ASP A 79 35.60 -15.20 0.86
CA ASP A 79 34.91 -13.92 1.01
C ASP A 79 34.11 -13.87 2.32
N LEU A 80 33.48 -14.99 2.70
CA LEU A 80 32.79 -15.10 3.99
C LEU A 80 33.79 -14.99 5.16
N ASP A 81 34.95 -15.63 5.07
CA ASP A 81 36.02 -15.50 6.08
C ASP A 81 36.49 -14.06 6.22
N LYS A 82 36.68 -13.34 5.11
CA LYS A 82 37.02 -11.92 5.11
C LYS A 82 35.93 -11.06 5.73
N LEU A 83 34.66 -11.40 5.53
CA LEU A 83 33.55 -10.71 6.20
C LEU A 83 33.57 -10.95 7.70
N ARG A 84 33.81 -12.18 8.15
CA ARG A 84 33.94 -12.48 9.60
C ARG A 84 35.14 -11.76 10.21
N ALA A 85 36.29 -11.76 9.54
CA ALA A 85 37.47 -11.03 9.98
C ALA A 85 37.23 -9.51 10.07
N ALA A 86 36.36 -8.97 9.22
CA ALA A 86 35.90 -7.58 9.28
C ALA A 86 34.77 -7.34 10.31
N GLY A 87 34.46 -8.32 11.17
CA GLY A 87 33.49 -8.21 12.26
C GLY A 87 32.05 -8.60 11.90
N ALA A 88 31.79 -9.20 10.73
CA ALA A 88 30.45 -9.70 10.42
C ALA A 88 30.13 -10.93 11.31
N PRO A 89 29.02 -10.92 12.06
CA PRO A 89 28.65 -12.05 12.90
C PRO A 89 28.24 -13.25 12.06
N THR A 90 28.46 -14.45 12.61
CA THR A 90 27.86 -15.69 12.10
C THR A 90 26.35 -15.53 12.07
N ALA A 91 25.73 -15.98 10.98
CA ALA A 91 24.30 -15.88 10.84
C ALA A 91 23.58 -17.01 11.59
N GLY A 92 22.44 -16.67 12.20
CA GLY A 92 21.43 -17.65 12.59
C GLY A 92 20.61 -18.14 11.39
N PRO A 93 19.39 -18.66 11.58
CA PRO A 93 18.52 -19.04 10.47
C PRO A 93 18.21 -17.83 9.54
N PRO A 94 17.87 -18.09 8.27
CA PRO A 94 17.49 -17.04 7.33
C PRO A 94 16.26 -16.26 7.84
N PRO A 95 16.09 -14.99 7.39
CA PRO A 95 15.00 -14.14 7.89
C PRO A 95 13.62 -14.75 7.62
N PRO A 96 12.66 -14.53 8.53
CA PRO A 96 11.33 -15.13 8.43
C PRO A 96 10.59 -14.65 7.17
N ARG A 97 9.81 -15.57 6.61
CA ARG A 97 8.84 -15.33 5.54
C ARG A 97 7.45 -15.60 6.11
N PRO A 98 6.39 -14.97 5.57
CA PRO A 98 5.03 -15.41 5.86
C PRO A 98 4.89 -16.92 5.58
N ASP A 99 4.12 -17.61 6.41
CA ASP A 99 3.92 -19.04 6.21
C ASP A 99 3.25 -19.28 4.85
N THR A 100 3.68 -20.34 4.15
CA THR A 100 3.11 -20.70 2.85
C THR A 100 1.60 -20.96 2.97
N ARG A 101 1.16 -21.57 4.07
CA ARG A 101 -0.25 -21.83 4.38
C ARG A 101 -1.03 -20.53 4.57
N GLU A 102 -0.51 -19.56 5.33
CA GLU A 102 -1.13 -18.24 5.54
C GLU A 102 -1.28 -17.49 4.20
N LEU A 103 -0.25 -17.55 3.36
CA LEU A 103 -0.31 -16.94 2.02
C LEU A 103 -1.36 -17.59 1.12
N ILE A 104 -1.57 -18.90 1.25
CA ILE A 104 -2.56 -19.66 0.47
C ILE A 104 -3.98 -19.47 1.01
N SER A 105 -4.16 -19.44 2.34
CA SER A 105 -5.45 -19.25 3.01
C SER A 105 -6.04 -17.86 2.79
N GLY A 106 -5.20 -16.91 2.35
CA GLY A 106 -5.64 -15.56 2.03
C GLY A 106 -5.46 -14.58 3.18
N ASP A 107 -4.71 -14.96 4.20
CA ASP A 107 -4.46 -14.15 5.39
C ASP A 107 -3.92 -12.75 5.02
N PRO A 108 -4.13 -11.74 5.87
CA PRO A 108 -3.72 -10.38 5.56
C PRO A 108 -2.20 -10.25 5.39
N VAL A 109 -1.76 -9.75 4.23
CA VAL A 109 -0.34 -9.57 3.89
C VAL A 109 -0.06 -8.11 3.56
N ALA A 110 1.04 -7.56 4.07
CA ALA A 110 1.53 -6.25 3.74
C ALA A 110 2.71 -6.33 2.77
N ILE A 111 2.75 -5.42 1.81
CA ILE A 111 3.88 -5.21 0.89
C ILE A 111 4.16 -3.72 0.72
N ASP A 112 5.43 -3.34 0.61
CA ASP A 112 5.79 -1.94 0.32
C ASP A 112 6.07 -1.74 -1.16
N ARG A 113 5.47 -0.70 -1.73
CA ARG A 113 5.69 -0.30 -3.12
C ARG A 113 5.97 1.19 -3.19
N VAL A 114 6.64 1.59 -4.27
CA VAL A 114 6.84 3.00 -4.58
C VAL A 114 5.90 3.38 -5.71
N VAL A 115 5.21 4.49 -5.51
CA VAL A 115 4.26 5.01 -6.49
C VAL A 115 5.05 5.58 -7.66
N THR A 116 4.70 5.16 -8.88
CA THR A 116 5.28 5.66 -10.11
C THR A 116 4.92 7.14 -10.35
N ALA A 117 5.58 7.79 -11.30
CA ALA A 117 5.24 9.14 -11.71
C ALA A 117 3.78 9.27 -12.21
N SER A 118 3.22 8.20 -12.79
CA SER A 118 1.82 8.16 -13.23
C SER A 118 0.82 7.86 -12.11
N GLY A 119 1.27 7.70 -10.86
CA GLY A 119 0.41 7.48 -9.72
C GLY A 119 -0.01 6.03 -9.51
N THR A 120 0.76 5.06 -10.02
CA THR A 120 0.42 3.63 -9.94
C THR A 120 1.43 2.83 -9.12
N VAL A 121 1.04 1.63 -8.66
CA VAL A 121 1.93 0.64 -8.04
C VAL A 121 1.74 -0.73 -8.69
N SER A 122 2.81 -1.51 -8.79
CA SER A 122 2.72 -2.87 -9.35
C SER A 122 2.57 -3.93 -8.26
N VAL A 123 1.56 -4.79 -8.41
CA VAL A 123 1.30 -5.94 -7.54
C VAL A 123 0.92 -7.14 -8.41
N ALA A 124 1.65 -8.25 -8.28
CA ALA A 124 1.39 -9.48 -9.06
C ALA A 124 1.22 -9.24 -10.57
N ARG A 125 2.08 -8.39 -11.15
CA ARG A 125 2.05 -7.95 -12.57
C ARG A 125 0.83 -7.10 -12.97
N ARG A 126 -0.02 -6.70 -12.02
CA ARG A 126 -1.10 -5.73 -12.22
C ARG A 126 -0.64 -4.34 -11.80
N SER A 127 -1.17 -3.31 -12.46
CA SER A 127 -0.95 -1.91 -12.11
C SER A 127 -2.17 -1.38 -11.37
N LEU A 128 -1.98 -0.91 -10.14
CA LEU A 128 -3.03 -0.36 -9.29
C LEU A 128 -2.92 1.16 -9.23
N SER A 129 -4.02 1.87 -9.47
CA SER A 129 -4.05 3.33 -9.43
C SER A 129 -4.19 3.81 -7.98
N VAL A 130 -3.15 4.48 -7.48
CA VAL A 130 -3.08 5.05 -6.13
C VAL A 130 -3.39 6.54 -6.16
N GLY A 131 -2.92 7.23 -7.20
CA GLY A 131 -3.07 8.67 -7.42
C GLY A 131 -1.71 9.35 -7.66
N GLN A 132 -1.67 10.27 -8.62
CA GLN A 132 -0.43 10.97 -9.00
C GLN A 132 0.14 11.86 -7.88
N GLN A 133 -0.71 12.36 -6.99
CA GLN A 133 -0.28 13.16 -5.82
C GLN A 133 0.64 12.39 -4.87
N TRP A 134 0.72 11.07 -5.00
CA TRP A 134 1.58 10.20 -4.19
C TRP A 134 2.85 9.74 -4.92
N ALA A 135 3.11 10.22 -6.14
CA ALA A 135 4.27 9.84 -6.94
C ALA A 135 5.59 9.95 -6.16
N GLY A 136 6.45 8.93 -6.29
CA GLY A 136 7.75 8.84 -5.61
C GLY A 136 7.69 8.43 -4.14
N ARG A 137 6.51 8.39 -3.51
CA ARG A 137 6.36 7.98 -2.11
C ARG A 137 6.33 6.45 -1.96
N HIS A 138 6.82 5.98 -0.82
CA HIS A 138 6.60 4.60 -0.38
C HIS A 138 5.20 4.48 0.22
N VAL A 139 4.51 3.42 -0.15
CA VAL A 139 3.19 3.09 0.37
C VAL A 139 3.19 1.63 0.80
N THR A 140 2.48 1.36 1.90
CA THR A 140 2.21 0.00 2.34
C THR A 140 0.88 -0.43 1.72
N LEU A 141 0.85 -1.56 1.03
CA LEU A 141 -0.38 -2.17 0.56
C LEU A 141 -0.72 -3.33 1.50
N ARG A 142 -1.82 -3.20 2.24
CA ARG A 142 -2.42 -4.30 3.00
C ARG A 142 -3.39 -5.05 2.09
N LEU A 143 -3.14 -6.34 1.88
CA LEU A 143 -3.88 -7.22 1.00
C LEU A 143 -4.72 -8.18 1.84
N GLU A 144 -6.04 -8.05 1.78
CA GLU A 144 -6.98 -8.77 2.63
C GLU A 144 -8.32 -8.91 1.91
N ASN A 145 -8.93 -10.11 1.91
CA ASN A 145 -10.29 -10.35 1.39
C ASN A 145 -10.58 -9.69 0.04
N ASP A 146 -9.75 -9.96 -0.97
CA ASP A 146 -9.86 -9.39 -2.33
C ASP A 146 -9.72 -7.86 -2.42
N LEU A 147 -9.20 -7.22 -1.37
CA LEU A 147 -8.94 -5.79 -1.31
C LEU A 147 -7.45 -5.50 -1.15
N ALA A 148 -7.02 -4.41 -1.76
CA ALA A 148 -5.76 -3.75 -1.49
C ALA A 148 -6.04 -2.39 -0.84
N GLN A 149 -5.76 -2.28 0.46
CA GLN A 149 -5.78 -1.04 1.20
C GLN A 149 -4.42 -0.36 1.06
N VAL A 150 -4.42 0.84 0.51
CA VAL A 150 -3.22 1.67 0.36
C VAL A 150 -3.07 2.51 1.62
N ILE A 151 -1.97 2.29 2.34
CA ILE A 151 -1.65 2.95 3.59
C ILE A 151 -0.44 3.85 3.39
N ILE A 152 -0.57 5.11 3.80
CA ILE A 152 0.50 6.12 3.79
C ILE A 152 0.56 6.73 5.18
N ASP A 153 1.77 6.75 5.77
CA ASP A 153 2.03 7.30 7.11
C ASP A 153 1.06 6.74 8.19
N GLY A 154 0.63 5.49 8.04
CA GLY A 154 -0.30 4.80 8.96
C GLY A 154 -1.79 4.98 8.65
N THR A 155 -2.16 5.83 7.67
CA THR A 155 -3.55 6.08 7.30
C THR A 155 -3.93 5.39 6.00
N ILE A 156 -5.11 4.76 5.94
CA ILE A 156 -5.67 4.24 4.70
C ILE A 156 -6.11 5.43 3.82
N VAL A 157 -5.44 5.61 2.68
CA VAL A 157 -5.76 6.69 1.72
C VAL A 157 -6.64 6.22 0.56
N ARG A 158 -6.71 4.90 0.32
CA ARG A 158 -7.49 4.30 -0.75
C ARG A 158 -7.72 2.82 -0.51
N THR A 159 -8.87 2.31 -0.93
CA THR A 159 -9.17 0.87 -0.99
C THR A 159 -9.48 0.50 -2.43
N LEU A 160 -8.86 -0.58 -2.92
CA LEU A 160 -8.97 -1.05 -4.30
C LEU A 160 -9.36 -2.52 -4.32
N SER A 161 -10.14 -2.96 -5.31
CA SER A 161 -10.36 -4.38 -5.55
C SER A 161 -9.10 -5.02 -6.16
N LEU A 162 -8.60 -6.08 -5.54
CA LEU A 162 -7.47 -6.87 -6.00
C LEU A 162 -7.62 -8.33 -5.57
N ASN A 163 -8.13 -9.14 -6.48
CA ASN A 163 -8.18 -10.59 -6.30
C ASN A 163 -6.82 -11.18 -6.70
N LEU A 164 -6.20 -11.94 -5.80
CA LEU A 164 -4.94 -12.64 -6.02
C LEU A 164 -5.14 -14.15 -5.86
N SER A 165 -4.69 -14.93 -6.85
CA SER A 165 -4.60 -16.38 -6.68
C SER A 165 -3.55 -16.74 -5.63
N PRO A 166 -3.62 -17.95 -5.02
CA PRO A 166 -2.59 -18.42 -4.10
C PRO A 166 -1.18 -18.38 -4.72
N SER A 167 -1.04 -18.75 -5.99
CA SER A 167 0.24 -18.71 -6.71
C SER A 167 0.76 -17.29 -6.94
N GLN A 168 -0.13 -16.30 -7.06
CA GLN A 168 0.26 -14.88 -7.11
C GLN A 168 0.70 -14.37 -5.73
N ARG A 169 0.00 -14.78 -4.66
CA ARG A 169 0.36 -14.43 -3.28
C ARG A 169 1.75 -14.95 -2.90
N LEU A 170 2.08 -16.20 -3.27
CA LEU A 170 3.41 -16.80 -3.03
C LEU A 170 4.55 -16.08 -3.77
N ARG A 171 4.26 -15.36 -4.85
CA ARG A 171 5.24 -14.61 -5.64
C ARG A 171 5.37 -13.14 -5.21
N LEU A 172 4.65 -12.72 -4.17
CA LEU A 172 4.73 -11.35 -3.68
C LEU A 172 6.10 -11.07 -3.05
N GLN A 173 6.89 -10.25 -3.74
CA GLN A 173 8.16 -9.78 -3.21
C GLN A 173 7.94 -8.84 -2.01
N GLY A 174 8.67 -9.12 -0.93
CA GLY A 174 8.61 -8.35 0.32
C GLY A 174 7.31 -8.53 1.10
N ALA A 175 6.61 -9.65 0.91
CA ALA A 175 5.44 -10.00 1.70
C ALA A 175 5.83 -10.20 3.17
N ARG A 176 5.05 -9.59 4.05
CA ARG A 176 5.07 -9.78 5.50
C ARG A 176 3.63 -9.87 6.02
N PRO A 177 3.37 -10.46 7.19
CA PRO A 177 2.05 -10.36 7.83
C PRO A 177 1.64 -8.89 7.91
N ALA A 178 0.45 -8.55 7.41
CA ALA A 178 -0.14 -7.27 7.69
C ALA A 178 -0.61 -7.33 9.13
N GLY A 179 -0.04 -6.53 10.04
CA GLY A 179 -0.35 -6.54 11.48
C GLY A 179 -1.83 -6.26 11.80
N PRO A 180 -2.18 -5.61 12.92
CA PRO A 180 -3.59 -5.27 13.15
C PRO A 180 -4.14 -4.42 11.99
N ALA A 181 -5.41 -4.65 11.62
CA ALA A 181 -6.07 -3.81 10.63
C ALA A 181 -6.03 -2.35 11.10
N PRO A 182 -5.73 -1.38 10.23
CA PRO A 182 -5.80 0.02 10.61
C PRO A 182 -7.20 0.32 11.13
N GLU A 183 -7.29 1.07 12.23
CA GLU A 183 -8.59 1.44 12.76
C GLU A 183 -9.32 2.28 11.70
N PRO A 184 -10.58 1.94 11.34
CA PRO A 184 -11.32 2.75 10.40
C PRO A 184 -11.46 4.17 10.96
N ASP A 185 -11.29 5.18 10.11
CA ASP A 185 -11.54 6.55 10.51
C ASP A 185 -13.03 6.70 10.83
N ARG A 186 -13.36 6.73 12.13
CA ARG A 186 -14.74 6.86 12.62
C ARG A 186 -15.22 8.31 12.61
N ARG A 187 -14.40 9.27 12.15
CA ARG A 187 -14.84 10.66 12.04
C ARG A 187 -15.97 10.74 10.99
N PRO A 188 -17.03 11.52 11.26
CA PRO A 188 -18.08 11.76 10.28
C PRO A 188 -17.47 12.26 8.97
N ALA A 189 -17.85 11.65 7.85
CA ALA A 189 -17.29 12.03 6.56
C ALA A 189 -17.79 13.45 6.21
N ARG A 190 -16.88 14.41 6.09
CA ARG A 190 -17.21 15.75 5.60
C ARG A 190 -17.23 15.75 4.07
N ILE A 191 -18.36 16.17 3.50
CA ILE A 191 -18.56 16.34 2.06
C ILE A 191 -19.07 17.74 1.75
N GLN A 192 -18.85 18.19 0.52
CA GLN A 192 -19.41 19.43 0.00
C GLN A 192 -20.48 19.13 -1.03
N ARG A 193 -21.59 19.88 -0.98
CA ARG A 193 -22.67 19.80 -1.96
C ARG A 193 -23.18 21.18 -2.32
N GLN A 194 -23.43 21.40 -3.61
CA GLN A 194 -24.15 22.58 -4.03
C GLN A 194 -25.64 22.39 -3.76
N VAL A 195 -26.27 23.41 -3.19
CA VAL A 195 -27.72 23.43 -2.99
C VAL A 195 -28.39 23.81 -4.31
N SER A 196 -29.39 23.03 -4.72
CA SER A 196 -30.17 23.32 -5.92
C SER A 196 -30.96 24.63 -5.78
N ALA A 197 -31.46 25.15 -6.91
CA ALA A 197 -32.37 26.28 -6.91
C ALA A 197 -33.66 26.05 -6.08
N ARG A 198 -34.02 24.78 -5.83
CA ARG A 198 -35.15 24.39 -4.99
C ARG A 198 -34.82 24.29 -3.49
N GLY A 199 -33.61 24.68 -3.09
CA GLY A 199 -33.21 24.67 -1.68
C GLY A 199 -32.84 23.28 -1.13
N SER A 200 -32.67 22.27 -1.98
CA SER A 200 -32.32 20.90 -1.57
C SER A 200 -31.01 20.42 -2.17
N THR A 201 -30.40 19.38 -1.60
CA THR A 201 -29.26 18.68 -2.19
C THR A 201 -29.31 17.17 -1.94
N GLN A 202 -28.52 16.40 -2.69
CA GLN A 202 -28.48 14.94 -2.58
C GLN A 202 -27.20 14.47 -1.84
N VAL A 203 -27.41 13.59 -0.86
CA VAL A 203 -26.37 12.93 -0.06
C VAL A 203 -26.60 11.44 -0.14
N THR A 204 -25.71 10.71 -0.82
CA THR A 204 -25.75 9.22 -0.90
C THR A 204 -27.15 8.65 -1.22
N GLY A 205 -27.85 9.27 -2.18
CA GLY A 205 -29.20 8.87 -2.60
C GLY A 205 -30.35 9.49 -1.78
N GLN A 206 -30.08 10.09 -0.62
CA GLN A 206 -31.06 10.80 0.20
C GLN A 206 -31.12 12.28 -0.19
N THR A 207 -32.33 12.82 -0.35
CA THR A 207 -32.54 14.26 -0.55
C THR A 207 -32.62 14.95 0.81
N VAL A 208 -31.83 16.00 0.98
CA VAL A 208 -31.80 16.84 2.20
C VAL A 208 -32.32 18.23 1.85
N GLN A 209 -33.34 18.69 2.58
CA GLN A 209 -33.85 20.06 2.46
C GLN A 209 -33.04 21.00 3.34
N ILE A 210 -32.55 22.08 2.75
CA ILE A 210 -31.66 23.06 3.39
C ILE A 210 -32.34 24.44 3.44
N GLY A 211 -33.10 24.77 2.38
CA GLY A 211 -33.88 25.99 2.25
C GLY A 211 -33.39 26.91 1.13
N TYR A 212 -34.30 27.71 0.58
CA TYR A 212 -34.04 28.59 -0.55
C TYR A 212 -32.96 29.64 -0.29
N ARG A 213 -32.75 30.07 0.96
CA ARG A 213 -31.70 31.04 1.33
C ARG A 213 -30.28 30.57 0.99
N TYR A 214 -30.08 29.26 0.86
CA TYR A 214 -28.80 28.66 0.51
C TYR A 214 -28.72 28.19 -0.94
N ALA A 215 -29.75 28.45 -1.77
CA ALA A 215 -29.77 28.05 -3.16
C ALA A 215 -28.52 28.53 -3.91
N GLY A 216 -27.89 27.63 -4.67
CA GLY A 216 -26.65 27.89 -5.41
C GLY A 216 -25.37 27.90 -4.57
N ARG A 217 -25.46 27.97 -3.23
CA ARG A 217 -24.30 27.92 -2.34
C ARG A 217 -23.79 26.49 -2.15
N VAL A 218 -22.52 26.36 -1.79
CA VAL A 218 -21.91 25.09 -1.39
C VAL A 218 -22.02 24.98 0.13
N VAL A 219 -22.65 23.91 0.60
CA VAL A 219 -22.72 23.56 2.02
C VAL A 219 -21.74 22.45 2.34
N THR A 220 -21.27 22.42 3.57
CA THR A 220 -20.52 21.29 4.13
C THR A 220 -21.51 20.38 4.85
N ILE A 221 -21.40 19.07 4.64
CA ILE A 221 -22.27 18.07 5.26
C ILE A 221 -21.37 17.07 5.96
N GLU A 222 -21.51 16.96 7.28
CA GLU A 222 -20.98 15.84 8.06
C GLU A 222 -21.95 14.67 7.95
N VAL A 223 -21.44 13.56 7.42
CA VAL A 223 -22.17 12.32 7.27
C VAL A 223 -21.76 11.39 8.40
N ASP A 224 -22.58 11.33 9.44
CA ASP A 224 -22.45 10.40 10.56
C ASP A 224 -23.19 9.09 10.25
N GLU A 225 -23.18 8.12 11.15
CA GLU A 225 -23.87 6.84 11.03
C GLU A 225 -25.39 7.02 11.00
N THR A 226 -25.93 7.89 11.87
CA THR A 226 -27.38 8.06 12.06
C THR A 226 -27.92 9.43 11.65
N VAL A 227 -27.05 10.42 11.43
CA VAL A 227 -27.45 11.80 11.14
C VAL A 227 -26.58 12.44 10.05
N LEU A 228 -27.15 13.42 9.36
CA LEU A 228 -26.47 14.33 8.46
C LEU A 228 -26.53 15.73 9.06
N ARG A 229 -25.38 16.31 9.43
CA ARG A 229 -25.30 17.69 9.91
C ARG A 229 -24.84 18.60 8.78
N VAL A 230 -25.60 19.65 8.50
CA VAL A 230 -25.34 20.58 7.39
C VAL A 230 -24.83 21.89 7.97
N PHE A 231 -23.73 22.39 7.44
CA PHE A 231 -23.08 23.64 7.80
C PHE A 231 -22.95 24.54 6.57
N ASP A 232 -22.96 25.85 6.79
CA ASP A 232 -22.68 26.82 5.74
C ASP A 232 -21.16 27.01 5.52
N ASP A 233 -20.79 28.05 4.77
CA ASP A 233 -19.42 28.41 4.47
C ASP A 233 -18.66 29.02 5.67
N ALA A 234 -19.37 29.49 6.70
CA ALA A 234 -18.82 29.93 7.97
C ALA A 234 -18.72 28.81 9.03
N ASP A 235 -19.02 27.56 8.64
CA ASP A 235 -19.12 26.39 9.52
C ASP A 235 -20.24 26.53 10.58
N GLU A 236 -21.24 27.38 10.34
CA GLU A 236 -22.42 27.52 11.20
C GLU A 236 -23.45 26.43 10.86
N ALA A 237 -24.01 25.78 11.89
CA ALA A 237 -24.97 24.70 11.70
C ALA A 237 -26.29 25.22 11.10
N ILE A 238 -26.62 24.74 9.91
CA ILE A 238 -27.87 25.06 9.22
C ILE A 238 -29.00 24.15 9.71
N THR A 239 -28.77 22.84 9.66
CA THR A 239 -29.77 21.83 10.02
C THR A 239 -29.13 20.48 10.30
N THR A 240 -29.82 19.63 11.06
CA THR A 240 -29.46 18.22 11.25
C THR A 240 -30.65 17.37 10.84
N VAL A 241 -30.43 16.38 9.98
CA VAL A 241 -31.48 15.46 9.53
C VAL A 241 -31.08 14.01 9.80
N PRO A 242 -32.03 13.09 10.05
CA PRO A 242 -31.73 11.67 10.15
C PRO A 242 -31.11 11.15 8.85
N ARG A 243 -30.10 10.30 8.94
CA ARG A 243 -29.55 9.58 7.79
C ARG A 243 -30.40 8.34 7.55
N THR A 244 -31.04 8.27 6.38
CA THR A 244 -31.93 7.17 5.99
C THR A 244 -31.27 6.18 5.04
N THR A 245 -29.98 6.34 4.76
CA THR A 245 -29.22 5.58 3.76
C THR A 245 -27.93 5.04 4.37
N THR A 246 -27.64 3.76 4.13
CA THR A 246 -26.38 3.12 4.52
C THR A 246 -25.33 3.15 3.41
N ALA A 247 -25.67 3.72 2.24
CA ALA A 247 -24.76 3.76 1.10
C ALA A 247 -23.49 4.57 1.44
N PRO A 248 -22.29 4.08 1.04
CA PRO A 248 -21.03 4.76 1.35
C PRO A 248 -20.89 6.08 0.59
N VAL A 249 -20.18 7.02 1.19
CA VAL A 249 -19.81 8.29 0.54
C VAL A 249 -18.70 8.01 -0.49
N VAL A 250 -18.99 8.25 -1.76
CA VAL A 250 -18.02 8.07 -2.87
C VAL A 250 -17.51 9.39 -3.46
N ARG A 251 -18.14 10.52 -3.15
CA ARG A 251 -17.80 11.86 -3.67
C ARG A 251 -17.80 12.90 -2.56
N HIS A 252 -16.64 13.50 -2.31
CA HIS A 252 -16.43 14.43 -1.21
C HIS A 252 -16.53 15.92 -1.60
N LYS A 253 -16.30 16.27 -2.86
CA LYS A 253 -16.37 17.66 -3.34
C LYS A 253 -17.64 17.92 -4.13
N ALA A 254 -18.13 19.16 -4.07
CA ALA A 254 -19.29 19.62 -4.85
C ALA A 254 -18.96 19.74 -6.34
N TYR A 255 -17.70 20.04 -6.67
CA TYR A 255 -17.23 20.17 -8.05
C TYR A 255 -16.47 18.91 -8.49
N GLY A 256 -16.96 18.27 -9.55
CA GLY A 256 -16.14 17.45 -10.44
C GLY A 256 -15.45 18.37 -11.45
N HIS A 257 -14.30 17.97 -12.00
CA HIS A 257 -13.54 18.69 -13.03
C HIS A 257 -14.45 19.52 -13.96
N ARG A 258 -14.28 20.85 -13.95
CA ARG A 258 -14.81 21.71 -15.00
C ARG A 258 -14.05 21.36 -16.27
N VAL A 259 -14.71 20.68 -17.22
CA VAL A 259 -14.28 20.78 -18.62
C VAL A 259 -14.68 22.18 -19.04
N GLU A 260 -13.71 23.08 -19.13
CA GLU A 260 -13.94 24.35 -19.80
C GLU A 260 -14.15 24.06 -21.28
N SER A 261 -15.40 23.97 -21.68
CA SER A 261 -15.78 24.08 -23.08
C SER A 261 -15.52 25.52 -23.49
N THR A 262 -14.33 25.80 -24.02
CA THR A 262 -14.06 27.02 -24.78
C THR A 262 -14.98 27.02 -26.00
N ILE A 263 -16.13 27.69 -25.88
CA ILE A 263 -16.93 28.07 -27.03
C ILE A 263 -16.29 29.33 -27.58
N SER A 264 -15.48 29.18 -28.63
CA SER A 264 -15.09 30.30 -29.49
C SER A 264 -16.35 30.79 -30.19
N GLN A 265 -16.91 31.91 -29.72
CA GLN A 265 -17.80 32.73 -30.53
C GLN A 265 -16.93 33.60 -31.44
N GLU A 266 -16.75 33.16 -32.68
CA GLU A 266 -16.27 34.00 -33.75
C GLU A 266 -17.48 34.78 -34.29
N VAL A 267 -17.68 35.99 -33.81
CA VAL A 267 -18.59 36.96 -34.42
C VAL A 267 -17.74 37.83 -35.34
N SER A 268 -17.72 37.48 -36.63
CA SER A 268 -17.21 38.38 -37.67
C SER A 268 -18.17 39.56 -37.85
N PRO A 269 -17.70 40.81 -37.74
CA PRO A 269 -18.41 41.93 -38.35
C PRO A 269 -18.00 42.06 -39.81
N LEU A 270 -19.02 42.29 -40.64
CA LEU A 270 -18.93 42.71 -42.03
C LEU A 270 -18.23 44.08 -42.12
N ASN A 271 -17.07 44.14 -42.77
CA ASN A 271 -16.65 45.18 -43.74
C ASN A 271 -15.20 44.96 -44.19
#